data_AF-A0A0K8SW78-F1
#
_entry.id   AF-A0A0K8SW78-F1
#
_cell.length_a   1.000
_cell.length_b   1.000
_cell.length_c   1.000
_cell.angle_alpha   90.00
_cell.angle_beta   90.00
_cell.angle_gamma   90.00
#
_symmetry.space_group_name_H-M   'P 1'
#
loop_
_entity.id
_entity.type
_entity.pdbx_description
1 polymer ?
#
loop_
_entity_poly.entity_id
_entity_poly.type
_entity_poly.pdbx_seq_one_letter_code
_entity_poly.pdbx_strand_id
1 'polypeptide(L)'
;MIMADSFVQSSKARDNEFTTGLGDTPLVVQFAANTVEDFVASAELVSPFSDGVDLNCGCPQRWAMQDGYGAHLLTQPQIIKDIERWQPKACSTTQLCSRKPYQRPRRSSRTG
;
A
#
# COMPACT_ATOMS: atom_id res chain seq x y z
N MET A 1 3.69 -6.48 4.57
CA MET A 1 2.61 -5.52 4.25
C MET A 1 2.03 -5.10 5.58
N ILE A 2 2.11 -3.80 5.88
CA ILE A 2 1.69 -3.21 7.15
C ILE A 2 0.27 -2.67 6.99
N MET A 3 -0.60 -2.82 8.01
CA MET A 3 -1.97 -2.30 7.95
C MET A 3 -1.95 -0.82 8.35
N ALA A 4 -2.31 0.08 7.44
CA ALA A 4 -2.17 1.53 7.66
C ALA A 4 -3.02 2.02 8.84
N ASP A 5 -4.25 1.53 8.97
CA ASP A 5 -5.18 1.84 10.06
C ASP A 5 -4.58 1.50 11.43
N SER A 6 -4.04 0.29 11.58
CA SER A 6 -3.44 -0.21 12.80
C SER A 6 -2.15 0.55 13.13
N PHE A 7 -1.35 0.82 12.09
CA PHE A 7 -0.10 1.58 12.21
C PHE A 7 -0.36 3.02 12.68
N VAL A 8 -1.41 3.68 12.20
CA VAL A 8 -1.78 5.03 12.64
C VAL A 8 -2.31 5.01 14.07
N GLN A 9 -3.22 4.10 14.38
CA GLN A 9 -3.98 4.09 15.64
C GLN A 9 -3.16 3.65 16.87
N SER A 10 -2.13 2.82 16.71
CA SER A 10 -1.46 2.17 17.84
C SER A 10 0.06 2.17 17.72
N SER A 11 0.74 2.80 18.69
CA SER A 11 2.20 2.71 18.81
C SER A 11 2.67 1.27 18.97
N LYS A 12 1.93 0.46 19.74
CA LYS A 12 2.23 -0.97 19.90
C LYS A 12 2.12 -1.72 18.57
N ALA A 13 1.17 -1.39 17.71
CA ALA A 13 1.08 -2.00 16.38
C ALA A 13 2.30 -1.59 15.54
N ARG A 14 2.69 -0.31 15.56
CA ARG A 14 3.89 0.17 14.86
C ARG A 14 5.16 -0.58 15.29
N ASP A 15 5.40 -0.69 16.60
CA ASP A 15 6.60 -1.33 17.13
C ASP A 15 6.67 -2.83 16.78
N ASN A 16 5.52 -3.49 16.63
CA ASN A 16 5.45 -4.90 16.24
C ASN A 16 5.52 -5.12 14.72
N GLU A 17 4.98 -4.18 13.93
CA GLU A 17 4.84 -4.32 12.47
C GLU A 17 5.99 -3.70 11.69
N PHE A 18 6.73 -2.76 12.29
CA PHE A 18 7.83 -2.04 11.66
C PHE A 18 9.08 -2.00 12.54
N THR A 19 10.15 -2.58 12.04
CA THR A 19 11.50 -2.47 12.61
C THR A 19 12.49 -2.29 11.47
N THR A 20 13.54 -1.51 11.68
CA THR A 20 14.59 -1.26 10.68
C THR A 20 15.94 -1.01 11.36
N GLY A 21 17.03 -1.24 10.64
CA GLY A 21 18.41 -0.96 11.06
C GLY A 21 19.14 0.01 10.13
N LEU A 22 20.30 0.50 10.58
CA LEU A 22 21.11 1.51 9.86
C LEU A 22 21.60 1.09 8.45
N GLY A 23 21.49 -0.19 8.10
CA GLY A 23 21.88 -0.72 6.80
C GLY A 23 20.72 -0.96 5.82
N ASP A 24 19.47 -0.76 6.25
CA ASP A 24 18.29 -0.98 5.42
C ASP A 24 18.04 0.23 4.52
N THR A 25 18.91 0.45 3.54
CA THR A 25 18.70 1.48 2.53
C THR A 25 19.11 0.98 1.13
N PRO A 26 18.29 1.17 0.09
CA PRO A 26 17.00 1.85 0.11
C PRO A 26 15.87 1.00 0.74
N LEU A 27 15.15 1.55 1.72
CA LEU A 27 13.99 0.92 2.35
C LEU A 27 12.68 1.53 1.85
N VAL A 28 11.83 0.69 1.26
CA VAL A 28 10.47 1.04 0.85
C VAL A 28 9.47 0.29 1.73
N VAL A 29 8.58 1.03 2.40
CA VAL A 29 7.59 0.45 3.31
C VAL A 29 6.25 0.31 2.61
N GLN A 30 5.76 -0.93 2.49
CA GLN A 30 4.48 -1.21 1.82
C GLN A 30 3.31 -1.29 2.81
N PHE A 31 2.33 -0.41 2.62
CA PHE A 31 1.08 -0.36 3.39
C PHE A 31 -0.10 -0.97 2.63
N ALA A 32 -1.03 -1.58 3.36
CA ALA A 32 -2.41 -1.77 2.94
C ALA A 32 -3.26 -0.65 3.54
N ALA A 33 -3.88 0.15 2.68
CA ALA A 33 -4.79 1.22 3.05
C ALA A 33 -5.97 1.24 2.08
N ASN A 34 -7.15 1.58 2.58
CA ASN A 34 -8.38 1.73 1.78
C ASN A 34 -8.93 3.16 1.84
N THR A 35 -8.27 4.05 2.59
CA THR A 35 -8.53 5.49 2.65
C THR A 35 -7.27 6.26 2.30
N VAL A 36 -7.42 7.51 1.86
CA VAL A 36 -6.28 8.39 1.57
C VAL A 36 -5.64 8.83 2.89
N GLU A 37 -6.46 9.10 3.89
CA GLU A 37 -6.09 9.60 5.20
C GLU A 37 -5.18 8.63 5.95
N ASP A 38 -5.54 7.33 6.00
CA ASP A 38 -4.72 6.33 6.69
C ASP A 38 -3.38 6.14 5.98
N PHE A 39 -3.36 6.12 4.64
CA PHE A 39 -2.12 6.00 3.88
C PHE A 39 -1.18 7.18 4.11
N VAL A 40 -1.71 8.41 4.05
CA VAL A 40 -0.92 9.62 4.26
C VAL A 40 -0.36 9.66 5.68
N ALA A 41 -1.21 9.41 6.68
CA ALA A 41 -0.78 9.42 8.08
C ALA A 41 0.26 8.32 8.37
N SER A 42 0.10 7.11 7.81
CA SER A 42 1.08 6.04 7.99
C SER A 42 2.39 6.36 7.27
N ALA A 43 2.33 6.98 6.10
CA ALA A 43 3.50 7.40 5.34
C ALA A 43 4.29 8.51 6.04
N GLU A 44 3.61 9.50 6.64
CA GLU A 44 4.25 10.55 7.43
C GLU A 44 4.96 9.99 8.67
N LEU A 45 4.35 9.01 9.33
CA LEU A 45 4.93 8.35 10.51
C LEU A 45 6.19 7.54 10.18
N VAL A 46 6.26 6.92 9.00
CA VAL A 46 7.40 6.08 8.61
C VAL A 46 8.49 6.82 7.85
N SER A 47 8.18 7.98 7.26
CA SER A 47 9.10 8.77 6.43
C SER A 47 10.46 9.09 7.07
N PRO A 48 10.61 9.30 8.40
CA PRO A 48 11.94 9.51 9.00
C PRO A 48 12.84 8.27 8.98
N PHE A 49 12.27 7.10 8.70
CA PHE A 49 12.91 5.80 8.80
C PHE A 49 12.95 5.04 7.46
N SER A 50 12.43 5.61 6.38
CA SER A 50 12.36 4.96 5.07
C SER A 50 12.67 5.90 3.90
N ASP A 51 13.22 5.35 2.82
CA ASP A 51 13.52 6.06 1.57
C ASP A 51 12.29 6.18 0.65
N GLY A 52 11.30 5.31 0.86
CA GLY A 52 10.06 5.24 0.10
C GLY A 52 8.88 4.66 0.88
N VAL A 53 7.68 4.86 0.33
CA VAL A 53 6.44 4.19 0.73
C VAL A 53 5.75 3.58 -0.50
N ASP A 54 5.10 2.43 -0.34
CA ASP A 54 4.33 1.74 -1.37
C ASP A 54 2.90 1.43 -0.94
N LEU A 55 1.94 1.57 -1.85
CA LEU A 55 0.54 1.17 -1.62
C LEU A 55 0.27 -0.21 -2.24
N ASN A 56 -0.18 -1.16 -1.41
CA ASN A 56 -0.64 -2.46 -1.89
C ASN A 56 -2.02 -2.35 -2.57
N CYS A 57 -2.01 -2.32 -3.90
CA CYS A 57 -3.23 -2.37 -4.74
C CYS A 57 -3.35 -3.66 -5.59
N GLY A 58 -2.61 -4.72 -5.24
CA GLY A 58 -2.49 -5.92 -6.08
C GLY A 58 -2.85 -7.25 -5.41
N CYS A 59 -3.00 -7.29 -4.09
CA CYS A 59 -3.24 -8.54 -3.37
C CYS A 59 -4.66 -9.09 -3.67
N PRO A 60 -4.82 -10.31 -4.23
CA PRO A 60 -6.13 -10.89 -4.53
C PRO A 60 -6.69 -11.73 -3.36
N GLN A 61 -6.14 -11.61 -2.15
CA GLN A 61 -6.62 -12.36 -1.00
C GLN A 61 -8.04 -11.93 -0.65
N ARG A 62 -8.94 -12.91 -0.43
CA ARG A 62 -10.37 -12.66 -0.26
C ARG A 62 -10.66 -11.71 0.90
N TRP A 63 -10.00 -11.89 2.04
CA TRP A 63 -10.19 -11.03 3.21
C TRP A 63 -9.80 -9.58 2.89
N ALA A 64 -8.65 -9.38 2.24
CA ALA A 64 -8.18 -8.04 1.86
C ALA A 64 -9.14 -7.36 0.89
N MET A 65 -9.66 -8.10 -0.10
CA MET A 65 -10.62 -7.57 -1.06
C MET A 65 -12.00 -7.29 -0.43
N GLN A 66 -12.41 -8.04 0.59
CA GLN A 66 -13.64 -7.82 1.34
C GLN A 66 -13.58 -6.54 2.18
N ASP A 67 -12.42 -6.27 2.77
CA ASP A 67 -12.18 -5.07 3.59
C ASP A 67 -11.72 -3.85 2.77
N GLY A 68 -11.73 -3.95 1.44
CA GLY A 68 -11.44 -2.83 0.53
C GLY A 68 -9.96 -2.60 0.20
N TYR A 69 -9.06 -3.48 0.63
CA TYR A 69 -7.63 -3.42 0.37
C TYR A 69 -7.20 -4.17 -0.90
N GLY A 70 -5.93 -4.01 -1.28
CA GLY A 70 -5.31 -4.84 -2.32
C GLY A 70 -5.97 -4.65 -3.68
N ALA A 71 -6.28 -5.76 -4.36
CA ALA A 71 -6.86 -5.72 -5.72
C ALA A 71 -8.25 -5.04 -5.77
N HIS A 72 -8.93 -4.84 -4.64
CA HIS A 72 -10.18 -4.07 -4.58
C HIS A 72 -9.96 -2.61 -5.02
N LEU A 73 -8.83 -2.01 -4.66
CA LEU A 73 -8.50 -0.62 -5.00
C LEU A 73 -8.46 -0.38 -6.52
N LEU A 74 -8.18 -1.40 -7.33
CA LEU A 74 -8.22 -1.31 -8.79
C LEU A 74 -9.63 -1.06 -9.34
N THR A 75 -10.67 -1.35 -8.55
CA THR A 75 -12.07 -1.01 -8.86
C THR A 75 -12.43 0.42 -8.47
N GLN A 76 -11.59 1.07 -7.65
CA GLN A 76 -11.77 2.42 -7.10
C GLN A 76 -10.57 3.32 -7.47
N PRO A 77 -10.36 3.64 -8.76
CA PRO A 77 -9.17 4.35 -9.23
C PRO A 77 -9.04 5.78 -8.70
N GLN A 78 -10.08 6.36 -8.10
CA GLN A 78 -10.01 7.71 -7.53
C GLN A 78 -9.15 7.74 -6.26
N ILE A 79 -9.26 6.75 -5.38
CA ILE A 79 -8.43 6.66 -4.17
C ILE A 79 -6.95 6.60 -4.53
N ILE A 80 -6.61 5.77 -5.53
CA ILE A 80 -5.27 5.67 -6.09
C ILE A 80 -4.78 7.04 -6.59
N LYS A 81 -5.59 7.76 -7.37
CA LYS A 81 -5.22 9.08 -7.88
C LYS A 81 -5.04 10.12 -6.78
N ASP A 82 -5.88 10.09 -5.76
CA ASP A 82 -5.80 11.04 -4.65
C ASP A 82 -4.55 10.78 -3.80
N ILE A 83 -4.17 9.52 -3.62
CA ILE A 83 -2.90 9.13 -3.02
C ILE A 83 -1.70 9.55 -3.90
N GLU A 84 -1.77 9.36 -5.23
CA GLU A 84 -0.69 9.80 -6.15
C GLU A 84 -0.49 11.32 -6.16
N ARG A 85 -1.55 12.09 -5.89
CA ARG A 85 -1.47 13.55 -5.77
C ARG A 85 -0.81 13.99 -4.48
N TRP A 86 -0.83 13.16 -3.45
CA TRP A 86 -0.10 13.44 -2.22
C TRP A 86 1.40 13.38 -2.49
N GLN A 87 2.11 14.45 -2.14
CA GLN A 87 3.56 14.52 -2.26
C GLN A 87 4.18 14.64 -0.87
N PRO A 88 4.94 13.64 -0.41
CA PRO A 88 5.66 13.75 0.84
C PRO A 88 6.75 14.82 0.73
N LYS A 89 6.87 15.66 1.76
CA LYS A 89 7.99 16.62 1.87
C LYS A 89 9.32 15.97 2.22
N ALA A 90 9.29 14.76 2.79
CA ALA A 90 10.45 14.10 3.41
C ALA A 90 10.82 12.74 2.78
N CYS A 91 9.91 12.08 2.06
CA CYS A 91 10.14 10.78 1.45
C CYS A 91 10.35 10.93 -0.06
N SER A 92 11.44 10.38 -0.60
CA SER A 92 11.81 10.60 -2.00
C SER A 92 10.92 9.87 -3.02
N THR A 93 10.25 8.78 -2.62
CA THR A 93 9.50 7.92 -3.55
C THR A 93 8.20 7.42 -2.95
N THR A 94 7.08 7.78 -3.57
CA THR A 94 5.82 7.03 -3.43
C THR A 94 5.72 6.09 -4.63
N GLN A 95 5.93 4.80 -4.41
CA GLN A 95 5.61 3.81 -5.43
C GLN A 95 4.15 3.41 -5.25
N LEU A 96 3.38 3.37 -6.33
CA LEU A 96 2.04 2.82 -6.26
C LEU A 96 2.01 1.50 -7.01
N CYS A 97 1.48 0.47 -6.34
CA CYS A 97 1.35 -0.87 -6.88
C CYS A 97 2.68 -1.57 -7.15
N SER A 98 3.04 -2.49 -6.26
CA SER A 98 3.68 -3.74 -6.68
C SER A 98 2.72 -4.50 -7.62
N ARG A 99 2.65 -4.08 -8.89
CA ARG A 99 1.84 -4.71 -9.93
C ARG A 99 2.31 -6.16 -10.06
N LYS A 100 1.54 -7.13 -9.56
CA LYS A 100 1.47 -8.38 -10.33
C LYS A 100 0.93 -7.97 -11.69
N PRO A 101 1.54 -8.37 -12.82
CA PRO A 101 1.02 -8.03 -14.13
C PRO A 101 -0.46 -8.42 -14.14
N TYR A 102 -1.34 -7.45 -14.39
CA TYR A 102 -2.76 -7.71 -14.57
C TYR A 102 -2.89 -8.64 -15.78
N GLN A 103 -2.95 -9.94 -15.51
CA GLN A 103 -3.30 -10.93 -16.51
C GLN A 103 -4.80 -10.83 -16.68
N ARG A 104 -5.26 -10.23 -17.78
CA ARG A 104 -6.66 -10.34 -18.22
C ARG A 104 -7.09 -11.81 -18.06
N PRO A 105 -8.24 -12.11 -17.45
CA PRO A 105 -8.78 -13.45 -17.48
C PRO A 105 -8.83 -13.89 -18.95
N ARG A 106 -8.13 -14.98 -19.29
CA ARG A 106 -8.29 -15.58 -20.62
C ARG A 106 -9.77 -15.87 -20.76
N ARG A 107 -10.44 -15.19 -21.69
CA ARG A 107 -11.80 -15.57 -22.11
C ARG A 107 -11.70 -17.06 -22.44
N SER A 108 -12.39 -17.91 -21.69
CA SER A 108 -12.55 -19.29 -22.12
C SER A 108 -13.28 -19.21 -23.46
N SER A 109 -12.56 -19.52 -24.53
CA SER A 109 -13.18 -19.82 -25.80
C SER A 109 -14.03 -21.08 -25.55
N ARG A 110 -15.30 -20.87 -25.24
CA ARG A 110 -16.33 -21.89 -25.31
C ARG A 110 -16.45 -22.26 -26.79
N THR A 111 -15.59 -23.16 -27.26
CA THR A 111 -15.91 -24.05 -28.38
C THR A 111 -17.00 -24.97 -27.82
N GLY A 112 -18.24 -24.89 -28.33
CA GLY A 112 -18.59 -25.42 -29.63
C GLY A 112 -19.13 -26.81 -29.37
#